data_AF-A0A9P0J4F5-F1
#
_entry.id   AF-A0A9P0J4F5-F1
#
_cell.length_a   1.000
_cell.length_b   1.000
_cell.length_c   1.000
_cell.angle_alpha   90.00
_cell.angle_beta   90.00
_cell.angle_gamma   90.00
#
_symmetry.space_group_name_H-M   'P 1'
#
loop_
_entity.id
_entity.type
_entity.pdbx_description
1 polymer ?
#
loop_
_entity_poly.entity_id
_entity_poly.type
_entity_poly.pdbx_seq_one_letter_code
_entity_poly.pdbx_strand_id
1 'polypeptide(L)'
;MSKEKFSDSISVLLELLEVSIHCILYARKVYPEGIFELKKKYSVPVHVSIYPELNSYINGTLNAVKSLLKLKKLCKLDVCFYNKIGVIVERFVFNIHNVELELNLSDFSNIRDPYLIKLEQMLRAFCLKLTVCDSFLKPLPPNCTFQIHIHTTETNSIEIQKDTEVCTY
;
A
#
# COMPACT_ATOMS: atom_id res chain seq x y z
N MET A 1 -17.45 -18.87 6.44
CA MET A 1 -16.29 -18.02 6.11
C MET A 1 -16.32 -17.80 4.61
N SER A 2 -16.89 -16.67 4.21
CA SER A 2 -17.32 -16.38 2.85
C SER A 2 -16.11 -16.37 1.92
N LYS A 3 -16.10 -17.29 0.94
CA LYS A 3 -15.19 -17.23 -0.20
C LYS A 3 -15.65 -16.07 -1.07
N GLU A 4 -15.18 -14.86 -0.78
CA GLU A 4 -15.35 -13.74 -1.70
C GLU A 4 -14.59 -14.10 -2.98
N LYS A 5 -15.36 -14.34 -4.06
CA LYS A 5 -14.81 -14.53 -5.39
C LYS A 5 -13.94 -13.31 -5.71
N PHE A 6 -12.65 -13.54 -5.93
CA PHE A 6 -11.73 -12.57 -6.53
C PHE A 6 -12.15 -12.32 -7.99
N SER A 7 -13.24 -11.57 -8.17
CA SER A 7 -13.83 -11.36 -9.50
C SER A 7 -13.10 -10.27 -10.30
N ASP A 8 -12.26 -9.46 -9.65
CA ASP A 8 -11.56 -8.33 -10.26
C ASP A 8 -10.08 -8.31 -9.83
N SER A 9 -9.18 -8.29 -10.82
CA SER A 9 -7.73 -8.10 -10.65
C SER A 9 -7.38 -6.87 -9.80
N ILE A 10 -8.20 -5.83 -9.91
CA ILE A 10 -8.07 -4.59 -9.14
C ILE A 10 -8.27 -4.85 -7.64
N SER A 11 -9.22 -5.71 -7.26
CA SER A 11 -9.52 -5.99 -5.86
C SER A 11 -8.36 -6.72 -5.17
N VAL A 12 -7.74 -7.68 -5.87
CA VAL A 12 -6.53 -8.36 -5.39
C VAL A 12 -5.40 -7.36 -5.16
N LEU A 13 -5.16 -6.47 -6.13
CA LEU A 13 -4.08 -5.49 -6.03
C LEU A 13 -4.31 -4.52 -4.87
N LEU A 14 -5.55 -4.08 -4.65
CA LEU A 14 -5.90 -3.21 -3.52
C LEU A 14 -5.67 -3.89 -2.17
N GLU A 15 -6.07 -5.16 -2.04
CA GLU A 15 -5.83 -5.91 -0.81
C GLU A 15 -4.33 -6.11 -0.54
N LEU A 16 -3.54 -6.37 -1.59
CA LEU A 16 -2.09 -6.42 -1.49
C LEU A 16 -1.51 -5.08 -1.03
N LEU A 17 -1.91 -3.97 -1.64
CA LEU A 17 -1.41 -2.63 -1.28
C LEU A 17 -1.77 -2.29 0.17
N GLU A 18 -2.99 -2.59 0.61
CA GLU A 18 -3.43 -2.42 2.01
C GLU A 18 -2.52 -3.17 2.98
N VAL A 19 -2.33 -4.47 2.74
CA VAL A 19 -1.48 -5.34 3.56
C VAL A 19 -0.05 -4.84 3.57
N SER A 20 0.46 -4.43 2.42
CA SER A 20 1.82 -3.92 2.27
C SER A 20 2.04 -2.65 3.08
N ILE A 21 1.11 -1.70 2.99
CA ILE A 21 1.17 -0.44 3.75
C ILE A 21 1.19 -0.74 5.26
N HIS A 22 0.28 -1.58 5.76
CA HIS A 22 0.27 -1.92 7.18
C HIS A 22 1.56 -2.61 7.64
N CYS A 23 2.08 -3.55 6.84
CA CYS A 23 3.36 -4.20 7.13
C CYS A 23 4.53 -3.22 7.14
N ILE A 24 4.59 -2.27 6.19
CA ILE A 24 5.65 -1.23 6.16
C ILE A 24 5.55 -0.37 7.42
N LEU A 25 4.37 0.10 7.79
CA LEU A 25 4.17 0.96 8.96
C LEU A 25 4.56 0.25 10.26
N TYR A 26 4.25 -1.04 10.37
CA TYR A 26 4.66 -1.87 11.50
C TYR A 26 6.17 -2.09 11.53
N ALA A 27 6.76 -2.50 10.40
CA ALA A 27 8.20 -2.79 10.29
C ALA A 27 9.05 -1.57 10.63
N ARG A 28 8.66 -0.38 10.16
CA ARG A 28 9.40 0.87 10.41
C ARG A 28 9.09 1.52 11.75
N LYS A 29 8.22 0.91 12.57
CA LYS A 29 7.86 1.35 13.93
C LYS A 29 7.45 2.82 14.03
N VAL A 30 6.80 3.33 12.98
CA VAL A 30 6.29 4.72 12.97
C VAL A 30 5.08 4.88 13.89
N TYR A 31 4.38 3.78 14.13
CA TYR A 31 3.34 3.69 15.14
C TYR A 31 3.72 2.63 16.20
N PRO A 32 3.22 2.78 17.44
CA PRO A 32 3.43 1.79 18.49
C PRO A 32 2.89 0.42 18.09
N GLU A 33 3.59 -0.65 18.45
CA GLU A 33 3.18 -2.03 18.12
C GLU A 33 1.79 -2.38 18.67
N GLY A 34 1.39 -1.77 19.79
CA GLY A 34 0.08 -1.98 20.43
C GLY A 34 -1.14 -1.52 19.61
N ILE A 35 -0.94 -0.75 18.52
CA ILE A 35 -2.03 -0.40 17.60
C ILE A 35 -2.17 -1.39 16.43
N PHE A 36 -1.34 -2.45 16.38
CA PHE A 36 -1.39 -3.48 15.36
C PHE A 36 -1.82 -4.82 15.95
N GLU A 37 -2.70 -5.51 15.23
CA GLU A 37 -3.13 -6.86 15.53
C GLU A 37 -2.58 -7.83 14.48
N LEU A 38 -2.15 -9.01 14.93
CA LEU A 38 -1.69 -10.07 14.06
C LEU A 38 -2.90 -10.77 13.42
N LYS A 39 -3.06 -10.62 12.10
CA LYS A 39 -4.09 -11.29 11.31
C LYS A 39 -3.47 -12.27 10.33
N LYS A 40 -4.20 -13.33 9.99
CA LYS A 40 -3.76 -14.29 8.98
C LYS A 40 -4.37 -13.91 7.63
N LYS A 41 -3.56 -13.36 6.72
CA LYS A 41 -3.91 -13.11 5.30
C LYS A 41 -2.98 -13.93 4.41
N TYR A 42 -3.52 -14.56 3.35
CA TYR A 42 -2.76 -15.40 2.40
C TYR A 42 -1.87 -16.46 3.07
N SER A 43 -2.38 -17.10 4.13
CA SER A 43 -1.65 -18.08 4.93
C SER A 43 -0.36 -17.56 5.60
N VAL A 44 -0.21 -16.25 5.74
CA VAL A 44 0.91 -15.56 6.40
C VAL A 44 0.39 -14.70 7.55
N PRO A 45 1.11 -14.62 8.68
CA PRO A 45 0.84 -13.63 9.71
C PRO A 45 1.20 -12.21 9.21
N VAL A 46 0.22 -11.31 9.22
CA VAL A 46 0.31 -9.93 8.77
C VAL A 46 -0.12 -9.02 9.91
N HIS A 47 0.64 -7.96 10.16
CA HIS A 47 0.27 -6.93 11.13
C HIS A 47 -0.71 -5.95 10.47
N VAL A 48 -1.87 -5.76 11.07
CA VAL A 48 -2.92 -4.85 10.57
C VAL A 48 -3.27 -3.85 11.67
N SER A 49 -3.35 -2.57 11.33
CA SER A 49 -3.72 -1.55 12.31
C SER A 49 -5.17 -1.74 12.78
N ILE A 50 -5.41 -1.53 14.08
CA ILE A 50 -6.75 -1.46 14.67
C ILE A 50 -7.19 0.00 14.90
N TYR A 51 -6.31 0.97 14.64
CA TYR A 51 -6.61 2.38 14.87
C TYR A 51 -7.53 2.95 13.78
N PRO A 52 -8.74 3.44 14.13
CA PRO A 52 -9.76 3.81 13.15
C PRO A 52 -9.32 4.92 12.17
N GLU A 53 -8.63 5.96 12.66
CA GLU A 53 -8.22 7.08 11.81
C GLU A 53 -7.16 6.67 10.78
N LEU A 54 -6.19 5.86 11.21
CA LEU A 54 -5.16 5.32 10.31
C LEU A 54 -5.80 4.43 9.25
N ASN A 55 -6.71 3.55 9.65
CA ASN A 55 -7.42 2.66 8.74
C ASN A 55 -8.31 3.43 7.77
N SER A 56 -8.98 4.50 8.24
CA SER A 56 -9.78 5.40 7.41
C SER A 56 -8.92 6.11 6.36
N TYR A 57 -7.75 6.63 6.76
CA TYR A 57 -6.80 7.27 5.84
C TYR A 57 -6.30 6.31 4.76
N ILE A 58 -5.89 5.09 5.16
CA ILE A 58 -5.42 4.05 4.22
C ILE A 58 -6.56 3.66 3.27
N ASN A 59 -7.76 3.39 3.79
CA ASN A 59 -8.92 3.02 2.96
C ASN A 59 -9.35 4.14 2.01
N GLY A 60 -9.33 5.41 2.46
CA GLY A 60 -9.60 6.57 1.62
C GLY A 60 -8.61 6.66 0.46
N THR A 61 -7.33 6.45 0.75
CA THR A 61 -6.26 6.42 -0.25
C THR A 61 -6.46 5.28 -1.24
N LEU A 62 -6.76 4.07 -0.77
CA LEU A 62 -7.01 2.90 -1.62
C LEU A 62 -8.28 3.05 -2.47
N ASN A 63 -9.31 3.74 -1.98
CA ASN A 63 -10.51 4.07 -2.77
C ASN A 63 -10.19 5.03 -3.92
N ALA A 64 -9.31 6.02 -3.70
CA ALA A 64 -8.81 6.87 -4.76
C ALA A 64 -8.00 6.06 -5.79
N VAL A 65 -7.09 5.19 -5.32
CA VAL A 65 -6.32 4.26 -6.16
C VAL A 65 -7.24 3.37 -6.98
N LYS A 66 -8.29 2.79 -6.39
CA LYS A 66 -9.31 1.97 -7.08
C LYS A 66 -9.94 2.71 -8.25
N SER A 67 -10.28 3.98 -8.04
CA SER A 67 -10.90 4.82 -9.07
C SER A 67 -9.91 5.13 -10.20
N LEU A 68 -8.66 5.43 -9.87
CA LEU A 68 -7.59 5.69 -10.83
C LEU A 68 -7.18 4.44 -11.63
N LEU A 69 -7.20 3.27 -11.00
CA LEU A 69 -6.97 1.98 -11.65
C LEU A 69 -8.03 1.68 -12.72
N LYS A 70 -9.31 1.92 -12.41
CA LYS A 70 -10.41 1.77 -13.38
C LYS A 70 -10.27 2.71 -14.58
N LEU A 71 -9.74 3.91 -14.35
CA LEU A 71 -9.47 4.90 -15.40
C LEU A 71 -8.15 4.65 -16.14
N LYS A 72 -7.36 3.63 -15.75
CA LYS A 72 -6.01 3.35 -16.28
C LYS A 72 -5.06 4.56 -16.18
N LYS A 73 -5.26 5.40 -15.15
CA LYS A 73 -4.48 6.61 -14.93
C LYS A 73 -3.44 6.50 -13.82
N LEU A 74 -3.35 5.37 -13.12
CA LEU A 74 -2.38 5.18 -12.04
C LEU A 74 -1.02 4.74 -12.58
N CYS A 75 0.06 5.38 -12.13
CA CYS A 75 1.45 5.02 -12.49
C CYS A 75 2.20 4.36 -11.32
N LYS A 76 2.17 5.00 -10.16
CA LYS A 76 2.93 4.56 -8.99
C LYS A 76 2.28 5.04 -7.70
N LEU A 77 2.57 4.32 -6.63
CA LEU A 77 2.19 4.65 -5.26
C LEU A 77 3.45 4.68 -4.41
N ASP A 78 3.71 5.81 -3.75
CA ASP A 78 4.88 5.99 -2.90
C ASP A 78 4.43 6.08 -1.44
N VAL A 79 4.98 5.26 -0.54
CA VAL A 79 4.87 5.44 0.91
C VAL A 79 6.14 6.13 1.39
N CYS A 80 6.01 7.40 1.76
CA CYS A 80 7.12 8.27 2.13
C CYS A 80 7.17 8.50 3.64
N PHE A 81 8.36 8.43 4.21
CA PHE A 81 8.65 8.77 5.59
C PHE A 81 9.42 10.09 5.66
N TYR A 82 8.93 11.01 6.47
CA TYR A 82 9.48 12.36 6.64
C TYR A 82 10.06 12.53 8.03
N ASN A 83 11.20 13.20 8.13
CA ASN A 83 11.72 13.63 9.42
C ASN A 83 10.96 14.86 9.95
N LYS A 84 11.31 15.29 11.17
CA LYS A 84 10.78 16.51 11.81
C LYS A 84 10.94 17.81 11.01
N ILE A 85 11.85 17.84 10.03
CA ILE A 85 12.16 18.99 9.19
C ILE A 85 11.42 18.91 7.85
N GLY A 86 10.60 17.87 7.64
CA GLY A 86 9.85 17.66 6.39
C GLY A 86 10.69 17.10 5.24
N VAL A 87 11.87 16.54 5.52
CA VAL A 87 12.71 15.89 4.50
C VAL A 87 12.40 14.40 4.45
N ILE A 88 12.24 13.87 3.22
CA ILE A 88 12.01 12.44 2.99
C ILE A 88 13.27 11.66 3.39
N VAL A 89 13.12 10.77 4.36
CA VAL A 89 14.16 9.87 4.84
C VAL A 89 14.13 8.56 4.07
N GLU A 90 12.92 8.06 3.79
CA GLU A 90 12.73 6.76 3.16
C GLU A 90 11.47 6.77 2.30
N ARG A 91 11.50 5.98 1.22
CA ARG A 91 10.41 5.89 0.24
C ARG A 91 10.26 4.47 -0.26
N PHE A 92 9.08 3.89 -0.07
CA PHE A 92 8.69 2.63 -0.69
C PHE A 92 7.88 2.93 -1.94
N VAL A 93 8.44 2.57 -3.10
CA VAL A 93 7.82 2.84 -4.41
C VAL A 93 7.17 1.57 -4.93
N PHE A 94 5.86 1.63 -5.14
CA PHE A 94 5.08 0.61 -5.83
C PHE A 94 4.84 1.09 -7.26
N ASN A 95 5.66 0.61 -8.20
CA ASN A 95 5.44 0.85 -9.62
C ASN A 95 4.30 -0.06 -10.09
N ILE A 96 3.23 0.55 -10.60
CA ILE A 96 2.05 -0.16 -11.08
C ILE A 96 1.99 0.12 -12.59
N HIS A 97 2.73 -0.68 -13.37
CA HIS A 97 2.75 -0.58 -14.82
C HIS A 97 1.83 -1.63 -15.42
N ASN A 98 0.95 -1.22 -16.34
CA ASN A 98 0.01 -2.06 -17.07
C ASN A 98 -0.55 -3.24 -16.25
N VAL A 99 -1.48 -2.96 -15.35
CA VAL A 99 -2.18 -3.98 -14.53
C VAL A 99 -2.73 -5.14 -15.39
N GLU A 100 -3.10 -4.88 -16.64
CA GLU A 100 -3.52 -5.93 -17.60
C GLU A 100 -2.37 -6.79 -18.16
N LEU A 101 -1.17 -6.24 -18.37
CA LEU A 101 -0.01 -6.98 -18.92
C LEU A 101 0.84 -7.66 -17.85
N GLU A 102 1.10 -6.98 -16.72
CA GLU A 102 1.97 -7.52 -15.67
C GLU A 102 1.26 -8.53 -14.77
N LEU A 103 -0.05 -8.37 -14.55
CA LEU A 103 -0.79 -9.39 -13.83
C LEU A 103 -1.35 -10.48 -14.75
N ASN A 104 -1.53 -10.22 -16.07
CA ASN A 104 -2.12 -11.14 -17.07
C ASN A 104 -3.02 -12.19 -16.39
N LEU A 105 -3.96 -11.72 -15.56
CA LEU A 105 -4.82 -12.59 -14.76
C LEU A 105 -5.85 -13.27 -15.68
N SER A 106 -5.90 -12.95 -16.97
CA SER A 106 -6.50 -13.78 -18.01
C SER A 106 -5.89 -15.19 -18.07
N ASP A 107 -4.58 -15.34 -17.81
CA ASP A 107 -3.93 -16.67 -17.69
C ASP A 107 -4.28 -17.36 -16.35
N PHE A 108 -4.38 -16.59 -15.26
CA PHE A 108 -4.73 -17.12 -13.93
C PHE A 108 -6.22 -17.44 -13.77
N SER A 109 -7.11 -16.61 -14.31
CA SER A 109 -8.55 -16.68 -14.15
C SER A 109 -9.25 -17.65 -15.09
N ASN A 110 -8.56 -18.21 -16.10
CA ASN A 110 -9.24 -19.10 -17.06
C ASN A 110 -8.53 -20.42 -17.42
N ILE A 111 -7.19 -20.58 -17.28
CA ILE A 111 -6.54 -21.82 -17.76
C ILE A 111 -5.47 -22.42 -16.82
N ARG A 112 -4.68 -21.62 -16.08
CA ARG A 112 -3.50 -22.15 -15.35
C ARG A 112 -3.57 -22.13 -13.83
N ASP A 113 -4.39 -21.28 -13.21
CA ASP A 113 -4.50 -21.19 -11.75
C ASP A 113 -5.93 -20.88 -11.27
N PRO A 114 -6.91 -21.75 -11.56
CA PRO A 114 -8.33 -21.53 -11.23
C PRO A 114 -8.61 -21.37 -9.72
N TYR A 115 -7.63 -21.70 -8.87
CA TYR A 115 -7.71 -21.57 -7.42
C TYR A 115 -6.83 -20.44 -6.85
N LEU A 116 -6.17 -19.64 -7.70
CA LEU A 116 -5.31 -18.51 -7.30
C LEU A 116 -4.16 -18.89 -6.35
N ILE A 117 -3.72 -20.15 -6.38
CA ILE A 117 -2.69 -20.69 -5.50
C ILE A 117 -1.35 -20.01 -5.76
N LYS A 118 -1.02 -19.76 -7.03
CA LYS A 118 0.24 -19.14 -7.42
C LYS A 118 0.25 -17.66 -7.05
N LEU A 119 -0.89 -16.99 -7.19
CA LEU A 119 -1.08 -15.63 -6.71
C LEU A 119 -0.87 -15.55 -5.19
N GLU A 120 -1.54 -16.42 -4.41
CA GLU A 120 -1.37 -16.48 -2.96
C GLU A 120 0.12 -16.69 -2.57
N GLN A 121 0.82 -17.58 -3.26
CA GLN A 121 2.25 -17.82 -3.04
C GLN A 121 3.12 -16.60 -3.34
N MET A 122 2.83 -15.85 -4.41
CA MET A 122 3.54 -14.62 -4.74
C MET A 122 3.31 -13.54 -3.69
N LEU A 123 2.06 -13.36 -3.26
CA LEU A 123 1.69 -12.42 -2.19
C LEU A 123 2.35 -12.79 -0.88
N ARG A 124 2.38 -14.08 -0.55
CA ARG A 124 3.09 -14.62 0.63
C ARG A 124 4.59 -14.32 0.56
N ALA A 125 5.23 -14.58 -0.57
CA ALA A 125 6.66 -14.29 -0.75
C ALA A 125 6.93 -12.78 -0.65
N PHE A 126 6.05 -11.95 -1.18
CA PHE A 126 6.14 -10.49 -1.07
C PHE A 126 6.05 -10.02 0.39
N CYS A 127 5.03 -10.48 1.13
CA CYS A 127 4.87 -10.14 2.55
C CYS A 127 6.09 -10.56 3.38
N LEU A 128 6.61 -11.78 3.15
CA LEU A 128 7.80 -12.28 3.84
C LEU A 128 9.04 -11.43 3.56
N LYS A 129 9.27 -11.05 2.29
CA LYS A 129 10.35 -10.13 1.93
C LYS A 129 10.22 -8.81 2.67
N LEU A 130 9.00 -8.28 2.75
CA LEU A 130 8.72 -7.00 3.38
C LEU A 130 8.98 -7.04 4.90
N THR A 131 8.66 -8.16 5.56
CA THR A 131 8.98 -8.37 6.98
C THR A 131 10.49 -8.43 7.23
N VAL A 132 11.28 -9.03 6.34
CA VAL A 132 12.75 -9.10 6.52
C VAL A 132 13.47 -7.84 6.04
N CYS A 133 12.82 -6.99 5.23
CA CYS A 133 13.42 -5.73 4.73
C CYS A 133 13.91 -4.83 5.85
N ASP A 134 13.25 -4.82 7.02
CA ASP A 134 13.68 -4.00 8.16
C ASP A 134 15.11 -4.33 8.61
N SER A 135 15.52 -5.60 8.54
CA SER A 135 16.88 -6.01 8.91
C SER A 135 17.98 -5.44 8.01
N PHE A 136 17.63 -4.97 6.81
CA PHE A 136 18.55 -4.34 5.86
C PHE A 136 18.50 -2.81 5.90
N LEU A 137 17.56 -2.22 6.66
CA LEU A 137 17.34 -0.78 6.72
C LEU A 137 17.85 -0.21 8.05
N LYS A 138 18.42 0.99 8.01
CA LYS A 138 18.77 1.73 9.23
C LYS A 138 17.49 2.11 9.97
N PRO A 139 17.52 2.24 11.31
CA PRO A 139 16.35 2.72 12.05
C PRO A 139 15.96 4.12 11.57
N LEU A 140 14.65 4.39 11.51
CA LEU A 140 14.15 5.72 11.21
C LEU A 140 14.56 6.71 12.33
N PRO A 141 14.83 7.98 11.99
CA PRO A 141 15.04 9.00 13.00
C PRO A 141 13.79 9.19 13.87
N PRO A 142 13.94 9.71 15.11
CA PRO A 142 12.80 9.92 16.00
C PRO A 142 11.84 10.96 15.41
N ASN A 143 10.55 10.83 15.75
CA ASN A 143 9.48 11.74 15.32
C ASN A 143 9.30 11.80 13.79
N CYS A 144 9.39 10.65 13.12
CA CYS A 144 9.01 10.56 11.72
C CYS A 144 7.50 10.59 11.53
N THR A 145 7.06 11.19 10.44
CA THR A 145 5.68 11.10 9.94
C THR A 145 5.66 10.30 8.64
N PHE A 146 4.49 9.79 8.25
CA PHE A 146 4.31 9.08 6.99
C PHE A 146 3.25 9.77 6.13
N GLN A 147 3.40 9.68 4.81
CA GLN A 147 2.38 10.08 3.85
C GLN A 147 2.38 9.12 2.66
N ILE A 148 1.21 8.90 2.07
CA ILE A 148 1.06 8.11 0.84
C ILE A 148 0.85 9.07 -0.33
N HIS A 149 1.70 8.96 -1.35
CA HIS A 149 1.62 9.75 -2.58
C HIS A 149 1.13 8.86 -3.72
N ILE A 150 0.11 9.34 -4.42
CA ILE A 150 -0.43 8.68 -5.60
C ILE A 150 0.02 9.46 -6.82
N HIS A 151 0.62 8.78 -7.79
CA HIS A 151 1.06 9.40 -9.03
C HIS A 151 0.26 8.86 -10.20
N THR A 152 -0.24 9.79 -11.01
CA THR A 152 -1.05 9.50 -12.19
C THR A 152 -0.32 9.82 -13.49
N THR A 153 -0.72 9.21 -14.61
CA THR A 153 -0.30 9.64 -15.95
C THR A 153 -0.85 11.04 -16.22
N GLU A 154 0.02 12.00 -16.58
CA GLU A 154 -0.35 13.39 -16.87
C GLU A 154 -1.52 13.46 -17.86
N THR A 155 -2.62 14.10 -17.47
CA THR A 155 -2.76 15.55 -17.63
C THR A 155 -3.27 16.23 -16.36
N ASN A 156 -2.65 17.37 -16.05
CA ASN A 156 -2.81 18.29 -14.90
C ASN A 156 -2.05 17.97 -13.61
N SER A 157 -0.78 18.41 -13.59
CA SER A 157 -0.38 19.48 -12.68
C SER A 157 -1.48 20.56 -12.60
N ILE A 158 -2.25 20.63 -11.51
CA ILE A 158 -2.92 21.84 -10.96
C ILE A 158 -3.48 21.47 -9.57
N GLU A 159 -2.92 22.13 -8.55
CA GLU A 159 -3.53 22.54 -7.27
C GLU A 159 -4.02 21.49 -6.26
N ILE A 160 -3.11 21.00 -5.41
CA ILE A 160 -3.31 21.01 -3.95
C ILE A 160 -2.02 21.54 -3.30
N GLN A 161 -1.70 22.80 -3.61
CA GLN A 161 -0.85 23.69 -2.83
C GLN A 161 -1.62 25.02 -2.75
N LYS A 162 -1.78 25.55 -1.53
CA LYS A 162 -2.81 26.50 -1.03
C LYS A 162 -4.01 25.71 -0.46
N ASP A 163 -4.17 25.57 0.85
CA ASP A 163 -4.25 26.68 1.80
C ASP A 163 -3.82 26.23 3.21
N THR A 164 -2.72 26.78 3.71
CA THR A 164 -2.59 27.05 5.14
C THR A 164 -1.81 28.33 5.23
N GLU A 165 -2.51 29.43 4.93
CA GLU A 165 -2.05 30.76 5.28
C GLU A 165 -1.67 30.79 6.75
N VAL A 166 -0.50 31.38 6.97
CA VAL A 166 0.08 31.70 8.26
C VAL A 166 -0.79 32.79 8.87
N CYS A 167 -1.77 32.42 9.71
CA CYS A 167 -2.42 33.39 10.58
C CYS A 167 -1.51 33.66 11.77
N THR A 168 -0.66 34.67 11.63
CA THR A 168 -0.05 35.39 12.75
C THR A 168 -1.12 36.17 13.53
N TYR A 169 -1.13 36.01 14.86
CA TYR A 169 -1.51 37.05 15.81
C TYR A 169 -0.41 37.17 16.86
#